data_AF-D0EL36-F1
#
_entry.id   AF-D0EL36-F1
#
_cell.length_a   1.000
_cell.length_b   1.000
_cell.length_c   1.000
_cell.angle_alpha   90.00
_cell.angle_beta   90.00
_cell.angle_gamma   90.00
#
_symmetry.space_group_name_H-M   'P 1'
#
loop_
_entity.id
_entity.type
_entity.pdbx_description
1 polymer ?
#
loop_
_entity_poly.entity_id
_entity_poly.type
_entity_poly.pdbx_seq_one_letter_code
_entity_poly.pdbx_strand_id
1 'polypeptide(L)'
;DSRHLPISTENLDEYDAASAEKLKSELEKLKTTLKVEHLQTLMLFGEIDEGFVKIFGDFLGEANTLHVLHVPNKLCPVESMLQNFSGLVHLRYLCLGMDESEMHLPLSISKFYHLRILDLELWKGGHGRS
;
A
#
# COMPACT_ATOMS: atom_id res chain seq x y z
N ASP A 1 11.33 3.38 19.98
CA ASP A 1 11.70 3.11 18.58
C ASP A 1 10.45 3.00 17.72
N SER A 2 10.21 3.99 16.87
CA SER A 2 9.20 3.88 15.81
C SER A 2 9.91 3.43 14.54
N ARG A 3 9.46 2.31 13.95
CA ARG A 3 10.00 1.78 12.70
C ARG A 3 9.22 2.37 11.53
N HIS A 4 9.91 3.17 10.74
CA HIS A 4 9.42 3.77 9.51
C HIS A 4 10.16 3.14 8.32
N LEU A 5 9.43 2.73 7.29
CA LEU A 5 9.99 2.10 6.10
C LEU A 5 9.43 2.78 4.83
N PRO A 6 10.25 3.55 4.10
CA PRO A 6 9.94 3.95 2.74
C PRO A 6 10.40 2.88 1.75
N ILE A 7 9.58 2.58 0.75
CA ILE A 7 9.89 1.69 -0.38
C ILE A 7 9.52 2.42 -1.66
N SER A 8 10.41 2.40 -2.66
CA SER A 8 10.13 2.97 -3.99
C SER A 8 10.28 1.88 -5.05
N THR A 9 9.28 1.73 -5.91
CA THR A 9 9.27 0.86 -7.09
C THR A 9 9.64 1.62 -8.37
N GLU A 10 9.98 2.91 -8.30
CA GLU A 10 10.22 3.78 -9.47
C GLU A 10 11.36 3.33 -10.41
N ASN A 11 12.29 2.53 -9.90
CA ASN A 11 13.43 2.01 -10.67
C ASN A 11 13.30 0.52 -11.03
N LEU A 12 12.11 -0.05 -10.83
CA LEU A 12 11.80 -1.37 -11.33
C LEU A 12 11.30 -1.15 -12.77
N ASP A 13 12.12 -1.56 -13.74
CA ASP A 13 11.75 -1.58 -15.17
C ASP A 13 10.47 -2.41 -15.38
N GLU A 14 9.95 -2.44 -16.62
CA GLU A 14 8.74 -3.18 -17.02
C GLU A 14 8.57 -4.50 -16.24
N TYR A 15 7.43 -4.64 -15.54
CA TYR A 15 7.16 -5.73 -14.59
C TYR A 15 7.38 -7.09 -15.25
N ASP A 16 8.55 -7.68 -15.03
CA ASP A 16 8.88 -9.03 -15.41
C ASP A 16 8.97 -9.94 -14.18
N ALA A 17 8.90 -11.25 -14.43
CA ALA A 17 8.95 -12.23 -13.35
C ALA A 17 10.25 -12.13 -12.53
N ALA A 18 11.35 -11.67 -13.12
CA ALA A 18 12.63 -11.52 -12.44
C ALA A 18 12.62 -10.37 -11.43
N SER A 19 12.02 -9.22 -11.79
CA SER A 19 11.89 -8.05 -10.93
C SER A 19 10.95 -8.32 -9.75
N ALA A 20 9.85 -9.05 -9.99
CA ALA A 20 8.93 -9.49 -8.95
C ALA A 20 9.62 -10.42 -7.92
N GLU A 21 10.34 -11.43 -8.39
CA GLU A 21 11.07 -12.36 -7.50
C GLU A 21 12.19 -11.65 -6.73
N LYS A 22 12.90 -10.71 -7.37
CA LYS A 22 13.91 -9.89 -6.70
C LYS A 22 13.29 -9.05 -5.59
N LEU A 23 12.21 -8.33 -5.85
CA LEU A 23 11.52 -7.53 -4.83
C LEU A 23 11.06 -8.42 -3.67
N LYS A 24 10.41 -9.55 -3.97
CA LYS A 24 9.94 -10.50 -2.96
C LYS A 24 11.09 -10.98 -2.07
N SER A 25 12.23 -11.35 -2.66
CA SER A 25 13.43 -11.77 -1.93
C SER A 25 13.97 -10.67 -1.00
N GLU A 26 14.00 -9.42 -1.46
CA GLU A 26 14.42 -8.29 -0.62
C GLU A 26 13.44 -8.02 0.52
N LEU A 27 12.13 -8.11 0.27
CA LEU A 27 11.11 -7.96 1.31
C LEU A 27 11.20 -9.07 2.37
N GLU A 28 11.47 -10.31 2.00
CA GLU A 28 11.67 -11.41 2.95
C GLU A 28 12.93 -11.19 3.82
N LYS A 29 14.02 -10.67 3.25
CA LYS A 29 15.19 -10.23 4.04
C LYS A 29 14.82 -9.10 4.99
N LEU A 30 14.02 -8.13 4.54
CA LEU A 30 13.54 -7.03 5.37
C LEU A 30 12.66 -7.51 6.53
N LYS A 31 11.80 -8.50 6.34
CA LYS A 31 10.99 -9.08 7.43
C LYS A 31 11.85 -9.53 8.59
N THR A 32 12.90 -10.31 8.30
CA THR A 32 13.80 -10.86 9.32
C THR A 32 14.63 -9.79 10.04
N THR A 33 15.05 -8.75 9.31
CA THR A 33 15.93 -7.70 9.85
C THR A 33 15.15 -6.60 10.59
N LEU A 34 14.00 -6.18 10.08
CA LEU A 34 13.22 -5.08 10.64
C LEU A 34 12.20 -5.52 11.69
N LYS A 35 11.91 -6.82 11.85
CA LYS A 35 10.76 -7.34 12.61
C LYS A 35 9.48 -6.63 12.18
N VAL A 36 8.99 -6.98 10.99
CA VAL A 36 7.87 -6.28 10.33
C VAL A 36 6.62 -6.17 11.20
N GLU A 37 6.42 -7.10 12.14
CA GLU A 37 5.36 -7.05 13.16
C GLU A 37 5.30 -5.76 13.98
N HIS A 38 6.43 -5.06 14.09
CA HIS A 38 6.59 -3.82 14.83
C HIS A 38 6.69 -2.58 13.92
N LEU A 39 6.44 -2.72 12.62
CA LEU A 39 6.45 -1.63 11.66
C LEU A 39 5.27 -0.68 11.94
N GLN A 40 5.55 0.61 12.13
CA GLN A 40 4.52 1.60 12.45
C GLN A 40 4.11 2.46 11.25
N THR A 41 5.02 2.63 10.29
CA THR A 41 4.78 3.43 9.09
C THR A 41 5.40 2.77 7.87
N LEU A 42 4.59 2.66 6.82
CA LEU A 42 5.01 2.26 5.49
C LEU A 42 4.65 3.35 4.50
N MET A 43 5.60 3.73 3.66
CA MET A 43 5.38 4.60 2.51
C MET A 43 5.78 3.85 1.24
N LEU A 44 4.85 3.71 0.29
CA LEU A 44 5.08 3.04 -0.99
C LEU A 44 5.06 4.08 -2.11
N PHE A 45 6.16 4.20 -2.85
CA PHE A 45 6.32 5.09 -4.00
C PHE A 45 6.57 4.26 -5.27
N GLY A 46 6.47 4.89 -6.44
CA GLY A 46 6.43 4.25 -7.76
C GLY A 46 5.06 3.73 -8.20
N GLU A 47 4.98 3.21 -9.42
CA GLU A 47 3.78 2.53 -9.93
C GLU A 47 3.65 1.14 -9.27
N ILE A 48 2.42 0.78 -8.91
CA ILE A 48 2.12 -0.48 -8.21
C ILE A 48 0.98 -1.16 -8.95
N ASP A 49 1.33 -2.14 -9.76
CA ASP A 49 0.39 -3.03 -10.44
C ASP A 49 -0.15 -4.14 -9.51
N GLU A 50 -0.96 -5.04 -10.06
CA GLU A 50 -1.59 -6.14 -9.33
C GLU A 50 -0.57 -7.12 -8.73
N GLY A 51 0.54 -7.33 -9.45
CA GLY A 51 1.62 -8.21 -9.01
C GLY A 51 2.31 -7.67 -7.77
N PHE A 52 2.62 -6.36 -7.76
CA PHE A 52 3.16 -5.68 -6.60
C PHE A 52 2.18 -5.67 -5.43
N VAL A 53 0.89 -5.43 -5.67
CA VAL A 53 -0.14 -5.47 -4.62
C VAL A 53 -0.10 -6.78 -3.85
N LYS A 54 0.00 -7.91 -4.55
CA LYS A 54 0.06 -9.23 -3.91
C LYS A 54 1.34 -9.39 -3.07
N ILE A 55 2.49 -9.00 -3.63
CA ILE A 55 3.79 -9.08 -2.93
C ILE A 55 3.77 -8.23 -1.65
N PHE A 56 3.23 -7.02 -1.70
CA PHE A 56 3.10 -6.17 -0.52
C PHE A 56 2.05 -6.69 0.46
N GLY A 57 1.00 -7.35 -0.02
CA GLY A 57 0.01 -8.03 0.83
C GLY A 57 0.65 -9.11 1.70
N ASP A 58 1.42 -9.98 1.07
CA ASP A 58 2.19 -11.03 1.75
C ASP A 58 3.25 -10.45 2.70
N PHE A 59 3.84 -9.30 2.36
CA PHE A 59 4.79 -8.60 3.21
C PHE A 59 4.13 -7.99 4.46
N LEU A 60 2.96 -7.39 4.27
CA LEU A 60 2.21 -6.68 5.31
C LEU A 60 1.34 -7.59 6.17
N GLY A 61 1.13 -8.86 5.79
CA GLY A 61 0.32 -9.80 6.55
C GLY A 61 0.77 -9.99 8.01
N GLU A 62 2.02 -9.68 8.33
CA GLU A 62 2.58 -9.73 9.69
C GLU A 62 2.62 -8.37 10.39
N ALA A 63 2.40 -7.26 9.67
CA ALA A 63 2.58 -5.88 10.15
C ALA A 63 1.42 -5.39 11.04
N ASN A 64 1.11 -6.14 12.09
CA ASN A 64 -0.06 -5.91 12.94
C ASN A 64 -0.06 -4.56 13.66
N THR A 65 1.09 -3.93 13.86
CA THR A 65 1.22 -2.62 14.54
C THR A 65 1.27 -1.41 13.60
N LEU A 66 1.01 -1.62 12.31
CA LEU A 66 1.05 -0.54 11.33
C LEU A 66 -0.05 0.50 11.61
N HIS A 67 0.36 1.74 11.80
CA HIS A 67 -0.55 2.86 12.04
C HIS A 67 -0.70 3.77 10.81
N VAL A 68 0.32 3.81 9.95
CA VAL A 68 0.38 4.72 8.80
C VAL A 68 0.72 3.92 7.56
N LEU A 69 -0.18 3.96 6.57
CA LEU A 69 0.06 3.45 5.22
C LEU A 69 -0.11 4.61 4.25
N HIS A 70 0.97 4.97 3.56
CA HIS A 70 0.98 6.07 2.61
C HIS A 70 1.32 5.57 1.21
N VAL A 71 0.36 5.66 0.30
CA VAL A 71 0.46 5.13 -1.05
C VAL A 71 -0.08 6.19 -2.03
N PRO A 72 0.74 7.20 -2.39
CA PRO A 72 0.29 8.39 -3.10
C PRO A 72 0.12 8.21 -4.61
N ASN A 73 0.55 7.07 -5.16
CA ASN A 73 0.67 6.85 -6.60
C ASN A 73 -0.49 6.04 -7.17
N LYS A 74 -0.56 5.96 -8.51
CA LYS A 74 -1.55 5.11 -9.20
C LYS A 74 -1.35 3.66 -8.84
N LEU A 75 -2.44 3.03 -8.45
CA LEU A 75 -2.53 1.62 -8.10
C LEU A 75 -3.39 0.88 -9.13
N CYS A 76 -3.10 -0.41 -9.30
CA CYS A 76 -4.10 -1.43 -9.66
C CYS A 76 -5.37 -1.28 -8.78
N PRO A 77 -6.58 -1.72 -9.20
CA PRO A 77 -7.83 -1.32 -8.54
C PRO A 77 -7.75 -1.29 -7.02
N VAL A 78 -8.04 -0.12 -6.43
CA VAL A 78 -7.74 0.16 -5.01
C VAL A 78 -8.45 -0.86 -4.12
N GLU A 79 -9.63 -1.32 -4.54
CA GLU A 79 -10.36 -2.40 -3.89
C GLU A 79 -9.51 -3.67 -3.74
N SER A 80 -8.85 -4.15 -4.81
CA SER A 80 -7.99 -5.34 -4.76
C SER A 80 -6.85 -5.18 -3.77
N MET A 81 -6.24 -4.00 -3.71
CA MET A 81 -5.17 -3.72 -2.74
C MET A 81 -5.68 -3.79 -1.30
N LEU A 82 -6.79 -3.11 -1.00
CA LEU A 82 -7.33 -3.07 0.35
C LEU A 82 -7.83 -4.44 0.83
N GLN A 83 -8.28 -5.30 -0.09
CA GLN A 83 -8.60 -6.70 0.24
C GLN A 83 -7.36 -7.48 0.70
N ASN A 84 -6.20 -7.27 0.06
CA ASN A 84 -4.93 -7.88 0.48
C ASN A 84 -4.41 -7.31 1.81
N PHE A 85 -4.83 -6.11 2.19
CA PHE A 85 -4.37 -5.41 3.40
C PHE A 85 -5.34 -5.50 4.58
N SER A 86 -6.30 -6.43 4.55
CA SER A 86 -7.33 -6.53 5.59
C SER A 86 -6.79 -6.83 7.00
N GLY A 87 -5.55 -7.29 7.13
CA GLY A 87 -4.88 -7.54 8.40
C GLY A 87 -4.40 -6.29 9.16
N LEU A 88 -4.41 -5.11 8.53
CA LEU A 88 -3.90 -3.86 9.12
C LEU A 88 -4.89 -3.25 10.12
N VAL A 89 -5.25 -4.00 11.16
CA VAL A 89 -6.33 -3.65 12.10
C VAL A 89 -6.07 -2.39 12.92
N HIS A 90 -4.81 -2.02 13.13
CA HIS A 90 -4.42 -0.83 13.90
C HIS A 90 -4.20 0.42 13.05
N LEU A 91 -4.50 0.36 11.75
CA LEU A 91 -4.29 1.47 10.83
C LEU A 91 -5.07 2.72 11.28
N ARG A 92 -4.39 3.87 11.37
CA ARG A 92 -4.95 5.17 11.79
C ARG A 92 -4.90 6.21 10.70
N TYR A 93 -3.94 6.12 9.79
CA TYR A 93 -3.78 6.99 8.63
C TYR A 93 -3.64 6.12 7.38
N LEU A 94 -4.43 6.44 6.36
CA LEU A 94 -4.39 5.81 5.04
C LEU A 94 -4.37 6.93 4.00
N CYS A 95 -3.30 7.01 3.20
CA CYS A 95 -3.24 7.86 2.01
C CYS A 95 -3.29 6.98 0.76
N LEU A 96 -4.17 7.36 -0.17
CA LEU A 96 -4.42 6.65 -1.42
C LEU A 96 -4.34 7.61 -2.62
N GLY A 97 -3.49 7.26 -3.58
CA GLY A 97 -3.53 7.75 -4.95
C GLY A 97 -4.43 6.87 -5.82
N MET A 98 -5.00 7.44 -6.88
CA MET A 98 -5.97 6.75 -7.73
C MET A 98 -5.86 7.16 -9.21
N ASP A 99 -6.26 6.24 -10.10
CA ASP A 99 -6.55 6.50 -11.51
C ASP A 99 -7.95 7.10 -11.73
N GLU A 100 -8.10 8.03 -12.69
CA GLU A 100 -9.31 8.84 -12.93
C GLU A 100 -10.59 8.02 -13.22
N SER A 101 -10.45 6.71 -13.44
CA SER A 101 -11.51 5.77 -13.79
C SER A 101 -12.31 5.23 -12.59
N GLU A 102 -11.78 5.29 -11.36
CA GLU A 102 -12.49 4.83 -10.16
C GLU A 102 -13.26 5.98 -9.48
N MET A 103 -14.56 6.10 -9.74
CA MET A 103 -15.35 7.22 -9.21
C MET A 103 -15.78 7.04 -7.74
N HIS A 104 -15.56 5.86 -7.14
CA HIS A 104 -16.12 5.50 -5.85
C HIS A 104 -15.07 5.01 -4.86
N LEU A 105 -15.26 5.38 -3.60
CA LEU A 105 -14.46 4.93 -2.49
C LEU A 105 -14.69 3.42 -2.25
N PRO A 106 -13.64 2.58 -2.24
CA PRO A 106 -13.73 1.16 -1.92
C PRO A 106 -14.45 0.90 -0.60
N LEU A 107 -15.40 -0.04 -0.61
CA LEU A 107 -16.15 -0.39 0.60
C LEU A 107 -15.26 -1.12 1.61
N SER A 108 -14.17 -1.74 1.15
CA SER A 108 -13.16 -2.39 2.00
C SER A 108 -12.49 -1.45 3.00
N ILE A 109 -12.52 -0.14 2.80
CA ILE A 109 -12.01 0.84 3.78
C ILE A 109 -12.72 0.72 5.13
N SER A 110 -13.99 0.31 5.12
CA SER A 110 -14.77 0.09 6.35
C SER A 110 -14.18 -0.96 7.29
N LYS A 111 -13.28 -1.82 6.80
CA LYS A 111 -12.57 -2.83 7.62
C LYS A 111 -11.54 -2.19 8.57
N PHE A 112 -11.05 -0.99 8.29
CA PHE A 112 -10.07 -0.30 9.12
C PHE A 112 -10.77 0.51 10.21
N TYR A 113 -11.33 -0.17 11.20
CA TYR A 113 -12.16 0.45 12.26
C TYR A 113 -11.41 1.40 13.20
N HIS A 114 -10.07 1.42 13.15
CA HIS A 114 -9.23 2.39 13.87
C HIS A 114 -8.78 3.58 13.01
N LEU A 115 -9.19 3.63 11.75
CA LEU A 115 -8.83 4.69 10.82
C LEU A 115 -9.36 6.04 11.34
N ARG A 116 -8.47 7.03 11.40
CA ARG A 116 -8.78 8.40 11.86
C ARG A 116 -8.67 9.40 10.72
N ILE A 117 -7.73 9.18 9.82
CA ILE A 117 -7.44 10.04 8.69
C ILE A 117 -7.43 9.17 7.44
N LEU A 118 -8.30 9.53 6.51
CA LEU A 118 -8.32 9.03 5.16
C LEU A 118 -7.92 10.20 4.25
N ASP A 119 -6.70 10.14 3.73
CA ASP A 119 -6.13 11.17 2.89
C ASP A 119 -6.34 10.82 1.42
N LEU A 120 -7.10 11.68 0.75
CA LEU A 120 -7.52 11.55 -0.63
C LEU A 120 -7.11 12.80 -1.44
N GLU A 121 -6.11 13.58 -0.99
CA GLU A 121 -5.67 14.77 -1.73
C GLU A 121 -5.20 14.42 -3.15
N LEU A 122 -4.59 13.25 -3.30
CA LEU A 122 -4.12 12.70 -4.57
C LEU A 122 -5.19 11.87 -5.31
N TRP A 123 -6.40 11.78 -4.75
CA TRP A 123 -7.56 11.18 -5.38
C TRP A 123 -8.15 12.15 -6.40
N LYS A 124 -7.77 12.00 -7.66
CA LYS A 124 -8.39 12.75 -8.77
C LYS A 124 -9.76 12.18 -9.11
N GLY A 125 -10.71 12.38 -8.21
CA GLY A 125 -12.10 11.95 -8.37
C GLY A 125 -12.85 13.05 -9.10
N GLY A 126 -13.11 12.85 -10.39
CA GLY A 126 -14.11 13.60 -11.16
C GLY A 126 -14.09 15.12 -10.99
N HIS A 127 -13.07 15.81 -11.51
CA HIS A 127 -13.37 17.13 -12.07
C HIS A 127 -14.02 16.88 -13.44
N GLY A 128 -15.35 16.94 -13.45
CA GLY A 128 -16.07 17.24 -14.67
C GLY A 128 -15.46 18.50 -15.26
N ARG A 129 -14.78 18.37 -16.40
CA ARG A 129 -14.48 19.52 -17.25
C ARG A 129 -15.83 20.08 -17.69
N SER A 130 -16.25 21.16 -17.03
CA SER A 130 -17.25 22.10 -17.55
C SER A 130 -16.69 22.83 -18.76
#